data_AF-A0A7V5ZK83-F1
#
_entry.id   AF-A0A7V5ZK83-F1
#
_cell.length_a   1.000
_cell.length_b   1.000
_cell.length_c   1.000
_cell.angle_alpha   90.00
_cell.angle_beta   90.00
_cell.angle_gamma   90.00
#
_symmetry.space_group_name_H-M   'P 1'
#
loop_
_entity.id
_entity.type
_entity.pdbx_description
1 polymer ?
#
loop_
_entity_poly.entity_id
_entity_poly.type
_entity_poly.pdbx_seq_one_letter_code
_entity_poly.pdbx_strand_id
1 'polypeptide(L)'
;MVSERAFNEILLEILKDPDLKVVFEGNPRGFLRQRGIVVPDDVELRVHEDTARLRHIVIPYLEGPPPATVEELEERLARSASFA
;
A
#
# COMPACT_ATOMS: atom_id res chain seq x y z
N MET A 1 -8.42 8.15 5.91
CA MET A 1 -7.29 8.20 4.98
C MET A 1 -6.05 8.42 5.82
N VAL A 2 -5.09 7.49 5.81
CA VAL A 2 -3.79 7.71 6.47
C VAL A 2 -3.06 8.74 5.62
N SER A 3 -2.52 9.79 6.24
CA SER A 3 -1.76 10.78 5.48
C SER A 3 -0.48 10.14 4.95
N GLU A 4 -0.03 10.54 3.77
CA GLU A 4 1.25 10.12 3.18
C GLU A 4 2.40 10.28 4.18
N ARG A 5 2.37 11.37 4.97
CA ARG A 5 3.33 11.62 6.04
C ARG A 5 3.36 10.52 7.11
N ALA A 6 2.21 10.09 7.61
CA ALA A 6 2.15 9.05 8.64
C ALA A 6 2.65 7.70 8.11
N PHE A 7 2.43 7.41 6.82
CA PHE A 7 2.96 6.20 6.19
C PHE A 7 4.48 6.28 6.00
N ASN A 8 5.00 7.44 5.59
CA ASN A 8 6.45 7.65 5.47
C ASN A 8 7.18 7.50 6.81
N GLU A 9 6.57 7.95 7.91
CA GLU A 9 7.13 7.76 9.27
C GLU A 9 7.27 6.26 9.59
N ILE A 10 6.30 5.43 9.22
CA ILE A 10 6.37 3.97 9.37
C ILE A 10 7.52 3.36 8.57
N LEU A 11 7.67 3.77 7.30
CA LEU A 11 8.75 3.27 6.46
C LEU A 11 10.12 3.63 7.05
N LEU A 12 10.27 4.85 7.57
CA LEU A 12 11.51 5.29 8.22
C LEU A 12 11.84 4.48 9.48
N GLU A 13 10.84 4.06 10.26
CA GLU A 13 11.05 3.16 11.40
C GLU A 13 11.53 1.77 10.95
N ILE A 14 10.84 1.19 9.96
CA ILE A 14 11.19 -0.13 9.39
C ILE A 14 12.61 -0.12 8.80
N LEU A 15 13.01 0.95 8.12
CA LEU A 15 14.34 1.06 7.53
C LEU A 15 15.46 1.23 8.57
N LYS A 16 15.16 1.79 9.74
CA LYS A 16 16.14 1.98 10.82
C LYS A 16 16.33 0.72 11.66
N ASP A 17 15.34 -0.18 11.68
CA ASP A 17 15.33 -1.38 12.51
C ASP A 17 15.02 -2.62 11.67
N PRO A 18 16.06 -3.42 11.33
CA PRO A 18 15.89 -4.66 10.58
C PRO A 18 14.93 -5.66 11.22
N ASP A 19 14.81 -5.66 12.56
CA ASP A 19 13.89 -6.57 13.25
C ASP A 19 12.43 -6.14 13.03
N LEU A 20 12.16 -4.83 12.97
CA LEU A 20 10.84 -4.32 12.60
C LEU A 20 10.47 -4.69 11.16
N LYS A 21 11.44 -4.74 10.25
CA LYS A 21 11.20 -5.19 8.87
C LYS A 21 10.73 -6.65 8.84
N VAL A 22 11.40 -7.54 9.56
CA VAL A 22 10.99 -8.96 9.67
C VAL A 22 9.58 -9.08 10.26
N VAL A 23 9.26 -8.30 11.30
CA VAL A 23 7.91 -8.27 11.89
C VAL A 23 6.86 -7.76 10.90
N PHE A 24 7.17 -6.69 10.16
CA PHE A 24 6.27 -6.09 9.18
C PHE A 24 5.99 -7.05 8.01
N GLU A 25 7.01 -7.74 7.50
CA GLU A 25 6.86 -8.74 6.44
C GLU A 25 6.03 -9.95 6.91
N GLY A 26 6.24 -10.42 8.14
CA GLY A 26 5.54 -11.58 8.70
C GLY A 26 4.09 -11.32 9.14
N ASN A 27 3.77 -10.10 9.58
CA ASN A 27 2.42 -9.72 10.02
C ASN A 27 2.11 -8.24 9.74
N PRO A 28 1.96 -7.85 8.46
CA PRO A 28 1.75 -6.45 8.09
C PRO A 28 0.46 -5.89 8.70
N ARG A 29 -0.62 -6.69 8.72
CA ARG A 29 -1.91 -6.30 9.31
C ARG A 29 -1.78 -5.96 10.79
N GLY A 30 -1.16 -6.84 11.57
CA GLY A 30 -0.96 -6.62 13.01
C GLY A 30 -0.08 -5.41 13.29
N PHE A 31 1.00 -5.26 12.51
CA PHE A 31 1.92 -4.13 12.61
C PHE A 31 1.23 -2.78 12.34
N LEU A 32 0.42 -2.70 11.27
CA LEU A 32 -0.35 -1.50 10.92
C LEU A 32 -1.42 -1.20 11.98
N ARG A 33 -2.12 -2.23 12.47
CA ARG A 33 -3.17 -2.08 13.49
C ARG A 33 -2.64 -1.47 14.79
N GLN A 34 -1.44 -1.85 15.22
CA GLN A 34 -0.80 -1.26 16.41
C GLN A 34 -0.54 0.24 16.29
N ARG A 35 -0.45 0.75 15.05
CA ARG A 35 -0.26 2.17 14.72
C ARG A 35 -1.56 2.87 14.35
N GLY A 36 -2.70 2.25 14.65
CA GLY A 36 -4.03 2.81 14.37
C GLY A 36 -4.48 2.70 12.91
N ILE A 37 -3.74 1.97 12.07
CA ILE A 37 -4.10 1.75 10.66
C ILE A 37 -4.85 0.42 10.56
N VAL A 38 -6.15 0.50 10.28
CA VAL A 38 -7.01 -0.67 10.14
C VAL A 38 -7.21 -0.97 8.66
N VAL A 39 -6.84 -2.19 8.26
CA VAL A 39 -7.13 -2.74 6.93
C VAL A 39 -8.35 -3.65 7.05
N PRO A 40 -9.34 -3.61 6.12
CA PRO A 40 -10.47 -4.53 6.12
C PRO A 40 -10.03 -6.00 6.09
N ASP A 41 -10.78 -6.91 6.73
CA ASP A 41 -10.38 -8.32 6.90
C ASP A 41 -10.49 -9.15 5.61
N ASP A 42 -11.28 -8.69 4.65
CA ASP A 42 -11.42 -9.26 3.31
C ASP A 42 -10.29 -8.83 2.34
N VAL A 43 -9.38 -7.95 2.77
CA VAL A 43 -8.23 -7.51 1.98
C VAL A 43 -6.99 -8.33 2.32
N GLU A 44 -6.39 -8.98 1.33
CA GLU A 44 -5.08 -9.62 1.49
C GLU A 44 -3.96 -8.57 1.46
N LEU A 45 -3.02 -8.65 2.42
CA LEU A 45 -1.83 -7.80 2.45
C LEU A 45 -0.60 -8.63 2.09
N ARG A 46 0.18 -8.16 1.11
CA ARG A 46 1.49 -8.70 0.77
C ARG A 46 2.53 -7.59 0.79
N VAL A 47 3.66 -7.87 1.43
CA VAL A 47 4.81 -6.97 1.46
C VAL A 47 5.82 -7.43 0.42
N HIS A 48 6.24 -6.51 -0.43
CA HIS A 48 7.29 -6.73 -1.42
C HIS A 48 8.39 -5.69 -1.22
N GLU A 49 9.62 -6.14 -1.05
CA GLU A 49 10.77 -5.25 -0.96
C GLU A 49 11.27 -4.87 -2.36
N ASP A 50 11.39 -3.56 -2.63
CA ASP A 50 12.06 -3.09 -3.83
C ASP A 50 13.57 -3.33 -3.70
N THR A 51 14.15 -4.07 -4.65
CA THR A 51 15.56 -4.43 -4.64
C THR A 51 16.24 -3.93 -5.91
N ALA A 52 17.57 -3.96 -5.94
CA ALA A 52 18.33 -3.53 -7.12
C ALA A 52 18.01 -4.30 -8.42
N ARG A 53 17.32 -5.45 -8.33
CA ARG A 53 17.07 -6.35 -9.47
C ARG A 53 15.60 -6.65 -9.73
N LEU A 54 14.69 -6.23 -8.86
CA LEU A 54 13.26 -6.49 -8.98
C LEU A 54 12.52 -5.17 -8.82
N ARG A 55 11.67 -4.84 -9.79
CA ARG A 55 10.80 -3.66 -9.73
C ARG A 55 9.36 -4.10 -9.71
N HIS A 56 8.59 -3.48 -8.83
CA HIS A 56 7.16 -3.74 -8.69
C HIS A 56 6.37 -2.68 -9.46
N ILE A 57 5.40 -3.12 -10.25
CA ILE A 57 4.43 -2.26 -10.93
C ILE A 57 3.06 -2.65 -10.38
N VAL A 58 2.35 -1.69 -9.79
CA VAL A 58 0.99 -1.87 -9.29
C VAL A 58 0.02 -1.39 -10.35
N ILE A 59 -0.85 -2.28 -10.81
CA ILE A 59 -2.04 -1.89 -11.58
C ILE A 59 -3.17 -1.72 -10.57
N PRO A 60 -3.68 -0.49 -10.36
CA PRO A 60 -4.67 -0.24 -9.33
C PRO A 60 -6.00 -0.89 -9.69
N TYR A 61 -6.73 -1.33 -8.67
CA TYR A 61 -8.13 -1.69 -8.82
C TYR A 61 -8.96 -0.42 -9.01
N LEU A 62 -9.73 -0.35 -10.10
CA LEU A 62 -10.66 0.74 -10.38
C LEU A 62 -12.09 0.23 -10.24
N GLU A 63 -12.85 0.77 -9.30
CA GLU A 63 -14.28 0.44 -9.14
C GLU A 63 -15.10 0.92 -10.34
N GLY A 64 -15.96 0.04 -10.88
CA GLY A 64 -16.86 0.34 -12.00
C GLY A 64 -16.72 -0.64 -13.18
N PRO A 65 -17.73 -0.73 -14.05
CA PRO A 65 -17.76 -1.70 -15.13
C PRO A 65 -16.74 -1.35 -16.23
N PRO A 66 -16.20 -2.36 -16.95
CA PRO A 66 -15.65 -2.18 -18.29
C PRO A 66 -16.77 -2.29 -19.36
N PRO A 67 -16.59 -1.69 -20.55
CA PRO A 67 -15.53 -0.74 -20.93
C PRO A 67 -15.84 0.69 -20.44
N ALA A 68 -14.79 1.48 -20.25
CA ALA A 68 -14.84 2.90 -19.90
C ALA A 68 -13.94 3.69 -20.87
N THR A 69 -14.21 4.99 -21.08
CA THR A 69 -13.33 5.85 -21.89
C THR A 69 -12.02 6.15 -21.17
N VAL A 70 -11.03 6.68 -21.89
CA VAL A 70 -9.75 7.07 -21.27
C VAL A 70 -9.97 8.14 -20.20
N GLU A 71 -10.81 9.12 -20.49
CA GLU A 71 -11.14 10.21 -19.56
C GLU A 71 -11.79 9.68 -18.27
N GLU A 72 -12.73 8.72 -18.39
CA GLU A 72 -13.35 8.07 -17.23
C GLU A 72 -12.33 7.26 -16.41
N LEU A 73 -11.39 6.60 -17.07
CA LEU A 73 -10.32 5.86 -16.39
C LEU A 73 -9.33 6.80 -15.69
N GLU A 74 -8.98 7.94 -16.29
CA GLU A 74 -8.14 8.97 -15.69
C GLU A 74 -8.80 9.56 -14.42
N GLU A 75 -10.09 9.86 -14.48
CA GLU A 75 -10.84 10.32 -13.30
C GLU A 75 -10.89 9.26 -12.20
N ARG A 76 -11.11 7.99 -12.57
CA ARG A 76 -11.11 6.87 -11.60
C ARG A 76 -9.74 6.69 -10.99
N LEU A 77 -8.66 6.77 -11.77
CA LEU A 77 -7.28 6.71 -11.29
C LEU A 77 -6.96 7.86 -10.32
N ALA A 78 -7.37 9.08 -10.64
CA ALA A 78 -7.18 10.23 -9.76
C ALA A 78 -7.89 10.07 -8.41
N ARG A 79 -9.04 9.37 -8.37
CA ARG A 79 -9.76 9.04 -7.14
C ARG A 79 -9.21 7.82 -6.40
N SER A 80 -8.66 6.85 -7.13
CA SER A 80 -8.14 5.59 -6.57
C SER A 80 -6.70 5.71 -6.07
N ALA A 81 -6.00 6.82 -6.36
CA ALA A 81 -4.63 7.06 -5.95
C ALA A 81 -4.50 7.05 -4.43
N SER A 82 -4.35 5.84 -3.90
CA SER A 82 -3.98 5.52 -2.54
C SER A 82 -2.72 4.67 -2.65
N PHE A 83 -1.60 5.26 -2.21
CA PHE A 83 -0.27 4.67 -2.08
C PHE A 83 0.35 4.15 -3.39
N ALA A 84 0.91 5.09 -4.16
CA ALA A 84 2.15 4.88 -4.92
C ALA A 84 3.21 5.83 -4.36
#